data_AF-A0AA39VSS1-F1
#
_entry.id   AF-A0AA39VSS1-F1
#
_cell.length_a   1.000
_cell.length_b   1.000
_cell.length_c   1.000
_cell.angle_alpha   90.00
_cell.angle_beta   90.00
_cell.angle_gamma   90.00
#
_symmetry.space_group_name_H-M   'P 1'
#
loop_
_entity.id
_entity.type
_entity.pdbx_description
1 polymer ?
#
loop_
_entity_poly.entity_id
_entity_poly.type
_entity_poly.pdbx_seq_one_letter_code
_entity_poly.pdbx_strand_id
1 'polypeptide(L)'
;MTIEIPPIEIPSGSNTKYGTAKEVWDAIKRSYLDASDSSQVYELMKKTFQLRQDGQPLIEYYNELNSIFIELDYRRPNDIECTANSEKYMKRIAEDRVYMFLAGLDHNLDQVSSRVLATLPFT
;
A
#
# COMPACT_ATOMS: atom_id res chain seq x y z
N MET A 1 -31.19 2.68 -6.01
CA MET A 1 -30.51 3.75 -5.27
C MET A 1 -29.75 4.57 -6.29
N THR A 2 -30.29 5.73 -6.65
CA THR A 2 -29.70 6.63 -7.65
C THR A 2 -28.61 7.42 -6.95
N ILE A 3 -27.36 7.26 -7.37
CA ILE A 3 -26.23 8.03 -6.81
C ILE A 3 -26.34 9.43 -7.41
N GLU A 4 -26.81 10.40 -6.62
CA GLU A 4 -26.72 11.81 -7.00
C GLU A 4 -25.26 12.23 -6.98
N ILE A 5 -24.77 12.70 -8.12
CA ILE A 5 -23.41 13.22 -8.28
C ILE A 5 -23.44 14.66 -7.78
N PRO A 6 -22.62 15.04 -6.78
CA PRO A 6 -22.57 16.43 -6.31
C PRO A 6 -22.08 17.36 -7.44
N PRO A 7 -22.56 18.61 -7.49
CA PRO A 7 -22.16 19.57 -8.51
C PRO A 7 -20.65 19.85 -8.43
N ILE A 8 -20.02 19.89 -9.60
CA ILE A 8 -18.57 20.05 -9.77
C ILE A 8 -18.17 21.49 -9.44
N GLU A 9 -17.42 21.68 -8.36
CA GLU A 9 -16.64 22.91 -8.17
C GLU A 9 -15.38 22.82 -9.03
N ILE A 10 -15.36 23.53 -10.15
CA ILE A 10 -14.15 23.70 -10.96
C ILE A 10 -13.27 24.72 -10.23
N PRO A 11 -12.06 24.37 -9.76
CA PRO A 11 -11.17 25.34 -9.14
C PRO A 11 -10.86 26.43 -10.16
N SER A 12 -11.25 27.65 -9.82
CA SER A 12 -11.05 28.87 -10.62
C SER A 12 -9.56 29.19 -10.71
N GLY A 13 -8.85 28.54 -11.64
CA GLY A 13 -7.41 28.81 -11.81
C GLY A 13 -6.63 28.06 -12.87
N SER A 14 -7.15 27.05 -13.57
CA SER A 14 -6.39 26.35 -14.62
C SER A 14 -7.06 26.41 -15.99
N ASN A 15 -6.47 27.17 -16.90
CA ASN A 15 -6.91 27.36 -18.29
C ASN A 15 -6.56 26.13 -19.16
N THR A 16 -7.12 24.96 -18.86
CA THR A 16 -6.96 23.75 -19.68
C THR A 16 -8.19 23.57 -20.56
N LYS A 17 -8.10 23.99 -21.82
CA LYS A 17 -9.08 23.65 -22.87
C LYS A 17 -8.94 22.17 -23.21
N TYR A 18 -9.78 21.31 -22.64
CA TYR A 18 -9.95 19.95 -23.13
C TYR A 18 -10.61 20.04 -24.52
N GLY A 19 -9.90 19.63 -25.57
CA GLY A 19 -10.31 19.77 -26.97
C GLY A 19 -11.29 18.68 -27.43
N THR A 20 -11.45 17.61 -26.65
CA THR A 20 -12.35 16.51 -26.95
C THR A 20 -13.08 15.98 -25.71
N ALA A 21 -14.25 15.37 -25.91
CA ALA A 21 -14.99 14.69 -24.85
C ALA A 21 -14.17 13.57 -24.18
N LYS A 22 -13.24 12.95 -24.91
CA LYS A 22 -12.32 11.93 -24.39
C LYS A 22 -11.34 12.52 -23.38
N GLU A 23 -10.75 13.67 -23.66
CA GLU A 23 -9.79 14.32 -22.74
C GLU A 23 -10.45 14.75 -21.44
N VAL A 24 -11.71 15.22 -21.50
CA VAL A 24 -12.53 15.49 -20.31
C VAL A 24 -12.76 14.21 -19.52
N TRP A 25 -13.15 13.12 -20.19
CA TRP A 25 -13.39 11.83 -19.52
C TRP A 25 -12.12 11.25 -18.90
N ASP A 26 -10.98 11.32 -19.59
CA ASP A 26 -9.69 10.86 -19.08
C ASP A 26 -9.21 11.71 -17.89
N ALA A 27 -9.49 13.02 -17.89
CA ALA A 27 -9.18 13.90 -16.75
C ALA A 27 -10.03 13.56 -15.52
N ILE A 28 -11.34 13.33 -15.71
CA ILE A 28 -12.26 12.90 -14.65
C ILE A 28 -11.83 11.53 -14.10
N LYS A 29 -11.51 10.58 -15.00
CA LYS A 29 -11.08 9.24 -14.60
C LYS A 29 -9.78 9.29 -13.81
N ARG A 30 -8.81 10.12 -14.22
CA ARG A 30 -7.57 10.34 -13.46
C ARG A 30 -7.84 10.96 -12.10
N SER A 31 -8.64 12.02 -12.00
CA SER A 31 -8.89 12.67 -10.71
C SER A 31 -9.64 11.77 -9.71
N TYR A 32 -10.60 10.97 -10.18
CA TYR A 32 -11.35 10.05 -9.33
C TYR A 32 -10.55 8.80 -8.96
N LEU A 33 -9.81 8.20 -9.91
CA LEU A 33 -8.98 7.04 -9.61
C LEU A 33 -7.80 7.42 -8.73
N ASP A 34 -7.10 8.52 -9.03
CA ASP A 34 -5.91 8.93 -8.29
C ASP A 34 -6.23 9.33 -6.84
N ALA A 35 -7.34 10.04 -6.60
CA ALA A 35 -7.78 10.40 -5.24
C ALA A 35 -8.32 9.18 -4.46
N SER A 36 -9.08 8.30 -5.12
CA SER A 36 -9.65 7.10 -4.50
C SER A 36 -8.59 6.04 -4.20
N ASP A 37 -7.66 5.81 -5.13
CA ASP A 37 -6.55 4.87 -4.95
C ASP A 37 -5.55 5.41 -3.93
N SER A 38 -5.23 6.70 -3.93
CA SER A 38 -4.37 7.30 -2.89
C SER A 38 -4.96 7.17 -1.49
N SER A 39 -6.26 7.39 -1.34
CA SER A 39 -6.95 7.26 -0.05
C SER A 39 -7.00 5.80 0.42
N GLN A 40 -7.27 4.86 -0.48
CA GLN A 40 -7.27 3.42 -0.17
C GLN A 40 -5.88 2.91 0.19
N VAL A 41 -4.85 3.31 -0.56
CA VAL A 41 -3.45 3.01 -0.24
C VAL A 41 -3.06 3.57 1.12
N TYR A 42 -3.49 4.79 1.44
CA TYR A 42 -3.24 5.39 2.76
C TYR A 42 -3.88 4.56 3.88
N GLU A 43 -5.14 4.17 3.75
CA GLU A 43 -5.83 3.35 4.77
C GLU A 43 -5.19 1.95 4.91
N LEU A 44 -4.77 1.33 3.80
CA LEU A 44 -4.03 0.07 3.84
C LEU A 44 -2.69 0.21 4.56
N MET A 45 -1.91 1.25 4.24
CA MET A 45 -0.64 1.54 4.91
C MET A 45 -0.85 1.80 6.41
N LYS A 46 -1.86 2.58 6.76
CA LYS A 46 -2.23 2.82 8.15
C LYS A 46 -2.60 1.52 8.87
N LYS A 47 -3.39 0.65 8.24
CA LYS A 47 -3.73 -0.67 8.78
C LYS A 47 -2.48 -1.52 9.01
N THR A 48 -1.56 -1.55 8.04
CA THR A 48 -0.26 -2.23 8.17
C THR A 48 0.52 -1.78 9.41
N PHE A 49 0.63 -0.47 9.65
CA PHE A 49 1.38 0.06 10.80
C PHE A 49 0.67 -0.16 12.15
N GLN A 50 -0.65 -0.26 12.15
CA GLN A 50 -1.46 -0.42 13.35
C GLN A 50 -1.70 -1.88 13.73
N LEU A 51 -1.61 -2.82 12.77
CA LEU A 51 -1.90 -4.23 13.01
C LEU A 51 -0.91 -4.83 14.02
N ARG A 52 -1.45 -5.50 15.04
CA ARG A 52 -0.72 -6.23 16.08
C ARG A 52 -1.26 -7.65 16.17
N GLN A 53 -0.46 -8.59 16.66
CA GLN A 53 -0.88 -9.95 16.95
C GLN A 53 -1.98 -9.92 18.03
N ASP A 54 -1.79 -9.16 19.10
CA ASP A 54 -2.83 -8.84 20.10
C ASP A 54 -3.52 -10.10 20.67
N GLY A 55 -2.74 -11.16 20.91
CA GLY A 55 -3.20 -12.44 21.44
C GLY A 55 -3.84 -13.38 20.41
N GLN A 56 -3.95 -12.99 19.15
CA GLN A 56 -4.45 -13.87 18.09
C GLN A 56 -3.41 -14.95 17.71
N PRO A 57 -3.84 -16.10 17.14
CA PRO A 57 -2.92 -17.09 16.61
C PRO A 57 -1.97 -16.49 15.56
N LEU A 58 -0.68 -16.83 15.64
CA LEU A 58 0.35 -16.27 14.76
C LEU A 58 0.02 -16.39 13.26
N ILE A 59 -0.62 -17.50 12.87
CA ILE A 59 -1.03 -17.74 11.49
C ILE A 59 -2.14 -16.79 11.03
N GLU A 60 -3.06 -16.41 11.91
CA GLU A 60 -4.14 -15.46 11.60
C GLU A 60 -3.56 -14.06 11.42
N TYR A 61 -2.67 -13.64 12.33
CA TYR A 61 -1.95 -12.38 12.22
C TYR A 61 -1.15 -12.28 10.92
N TYR A 62 -0.39 -13.33 10.59
CA TYR A 62 0.37 -13.41 9.34
C TYR A 62 -0.54 -13.31 8.11
N ASN A 63 -1.65 -14.05 8.09
CA ASN A 63 -2.57 -14.05 6.95
C ASN A 63 -3.21 -12.68 6.74
N GLU A 64 -3.61 -12.00 7.81
CA GLU A 64 -4.17 -10.64 7.71
C GLU A 64 -3.13 -9.66 7.18
N LEU A 65 -1.91 -9.66 7.74
CA LEU A 65 -0.85 -8.77 7.28
C LEU A 65 -0.48 -9.04 5.80
N ASN A 66 -0.38 -10.31 5.42
CA ASN A 66 -0.08 -10.71 4.04
C ASN A 66 -1.19 -10.31 3.06
N SER A 67 -2.46 -10.36 3.48
CA SER A 67 -3.58 -9.91 2.65
C SER A 67 -3.48 -8.42 2.30
N ILE A 68 -3.05 -7.59 3.27
CA ILE A 68 -2.85 -6.16 3.07
C ILE A 68 -1.68 -5.92 2.11
N PHE A 69 -0.58 -6.67 2.25
CA PHE A 69 0.56 -6.57 1.34
C PHE A 69 0.21 -6.92 -0.10
N ILE A 70 -0.58 -7.98 -0.31
CA ILE A 70 -1.05 -8.36 -1.66
C ILE A 70 -1.92 -7.23 -2.26
N GLU A 71 -2.80 -6.63 -1.47
CA GLU A 71 -3.64 -5.54 -1.95
C GLU A 71 -2.80 -4.28 -2.28
N LEU A 72 -1.79 -3.98 -1.46
CA LEU A 72 -0.84 -2.90 -1.73
C LEU A 72 -0.05 -3.15 -3.01
N ASP A 73 0.42 -4.38 -3.25
CA ASP A 73 1.13 -4.75 -4.49
C ASP A 73 0.25 -4.59 -5.72
N TYR A 74 -1.03 -4.94 -5.62
CA TYR A 74 -2.00 -4.77 -6.69
C TYR A 74 -2.25 -3.29 -7.01
N ARG A 75 -2.36 -2.44 -5.99
CA ARG A 75 -2.65 -1.01 -6.13
C ARG A 75 -1.43 -0.17 -6.49
N ARG A 76 -0.22 -0.66 -6.18
CA ARG A 76 1.05 -0.01 -6.46
C ARG A 76 1.98 -0.96 -7.22
N PRO A 77 1.67 -1.25 -8.50
CA PRO A 77 2.53 -2.11 -9.30
C PRO A 77 3.93 -1.51 -9.41
N ASN A 78 4.92 -2.38 -9.47
CA ASN A 78 6.31 -1.98 -9.63
C ASN A 78 6.58 -1.63 -11.10
N ASP A 79 6.66 -0.33 -11.40
CA ASP A 79 6.94 0.18 -12.75
C ASP A 79 8.44 0.23 -13.10
N ILE A 80 9.32 -0.41 -12.30
CA ILE A 80 10.77 -0.40 -12.55
C ILE A 80 11.10 -1.29 -13.76
N GLU A 81 11.47 -0.67 -14.87
CA GLU A 81 11.81 -1.34 -16.14
C GLU A 81 13.15 -2.11 -16.13
N CYS A 82 14.02 -1.91 -15.13
CA CYS A 82 15.36 -2.51 -15.07
C CYS A 82 15.46 -3.64 -14.04
N THR A 83 15.92 -4.82 -14.47
CA THR A 83 15.99 -6.05 -13.65
C THR A 83 16.89 -5.94 -12.41
N ALA A 84 18.07 -5.31 -12.52
CA ALA A 84 18.98 -5.14 -11.39
C ALA A 84 18.44 -4.17 -10.32
N ASN A 85 17.64 -3.18 -10.75
CA ASN A 85 16.97 -2.24 -9.85
C ASN A 85 15.72 -2.87 -9.24
N SER A 86 15.00 -3.70 -10.00
CA SER A 86 13.82 -4.41 -9.51
C SER A 86 14.19 -5.44 -8.44
N GLU A 87 15.28 -6.21 -8.60
CA GLU A 87 15.73 -7.16 -7.57
C GLU A 87 16.08 -6.48 -6.24
N LYS A 88 16.86 -5.39 -6.27
CA LYS A 88 17.21 -4.62 -5.07
C LYS A 88 15.99 -3.99 -4.42
N TYR A 89 15.06 -3.48 -5.22
CA TYR A 89 13.82 -2.90 -4.74
C TYR A 89 12.92 -3.96 -4.07
N MET A 90 12.71 -5.11 -4.73
CA MET A 90 11.92 -6.21 -4.17
C MET A 90 12.55 -6.76 -2.89
N LYS A 91 13.89 -6.80 -2.80
CA LYS A 91 14.59 -7.16 -1.56
C LYS A 91 14.26 -6.19 -0.41
N ARG A 92 14.29 -4.88 -0.66
CA ARG A 92 13.92 -3.87 0.37
C ARG A 92 12.46 -4.02 0.80
N ILE A 93 11.55 -4.22 -0.15
CA ILE A 93 10.14 -4.47 0.18
C ILE A 93 9.98 -5.72 1.04
N ALA A 94 10.70 -6.81 0.73
CA ALA A 94 10.66 -8.02 1.54
C ALA A 94 11.22 -7.79 2.95
N GLU A 95 12.34 -7.06 3.09
CA GLU A 95 12.92 -6.68 4.38
C GLU A 95 11.95 -5.83 5.21
N ASP A 96 11.35 -4.80 4.61
CA ASP A 96 10.36 -3.93 5.27
C ASP A 96 9.15 -4.74 5.76
N ARG A 97 8.67 -5.72 4.98
CA ARG A 97 7.57 -6.61 5.39
C ARG A 97 7.94 -7.49 6.58
N VAL A 98 9.17 -8.02 6.60
CA VAL A 98 9.67 -8.78 7.75
C VAL A 98 9.72 -7.88 8.99
N TYR A 99 10.24 -6.66 8.89
CA TYR A 99 10.27 -5.73 10.01
C TYR A 99 8.87 -5.37 10.51
N MET A 100 7.91 -5.16 9.60
CA MET A 100 6.53 -4.89 9.97
C MET A 100 5.88 -6.05 10.71
N PHE A 101 6.11 -7.29 10.24
CA PHE A 101 5.64 -8.50 10.90
C PHE A 101 6.22 -8.63 12.31
N LEU A 102 7.54 -8.49 12.44
CA LEU A 102 8.22 -8.60 13.73
C LEU A 102 7.79 -7.50 14.72
N ALA A 103 7.57 -6.28 14.24
CA ALA A 103 7.16 -5.14 15.05
C ALA A 103 5.72 -5.25 15.59
N GLY A 104 4.89 -6.11 14.99
CA GLY A 104 3.53 -6.35 15.45
C GLY A 104 3.34 -7.62 16.29
N LEU A 105 4.39 -8.42 16.51
CA LEU A 105 4.30 -9.62 17.34
C LEU A 105 4.03 -9.29 18.81
N ASP A 106 3.41 -10.24 19.51
CA ASP A 106 3.25 -10.15 20.95
C ASP A 106 4.61 -10.22 21.66
N HIS A 107 4.73 -9.51 22.79
CA HIS A 107 5.95 -9.38 23.58
C HIS A 107 6.56 -10.72 24.03
N ASN A 108 5.74 -11.78 24.14
CA ASN A 108 6.21 -13.12 24.46
C ASN A 108 7.11 -13.74 23.36
N LEU A 109 7.10 -13.16 22.15
CA LEU A 109 7.93 -13.55 21.02
C LEU A 109 9.16 -12.64 20.81
N ASP A 110 9.39 -11.64 21.67
CA ASP A 110 10.51 -10.67 21.53
C ASP A 110 11.88 -11.34 21.39
N GLN A 111 12.11 -12.45 22.11
CA GLN A 111 13.36 -13.21 22.01
C GLN A 111 13.53 -13.85 20.61
N VAL A 112 12.43 -14.32 20.01
CA VAL A 112 12.44 -14.86 18.65
C VAL A 112 12.73 -13.75 17.65
N SER A 113 12.05 -12.60 17.78
CA SER A 113 12.29 -11.41 16.94
C SER A 113 13.75 -10.96 17.00
N SER A 114 14.32 -10.87 18.21
CA SER A 114 15.72 -10.47 18.43
C SER A 114 16.70 -11.42 17.75
N ARG A 115 16.45 -12.73 17.83
CA ARG A 115 17.28 -13.73 17.17
C ARG A 115 17.20 -13.61 15.65
N VAL A 116 16.00 -13.49 15.09
CA VAL A 116 15.79 -13.33 13.64
C VAL A 116 16.54 -12.10 13.13
N LEU A 117 16.40 -10.96 13.81
CA LEU A 117 17.09 -9.71 13.47
C LEU A 117 18.62 -9.84 13.53
N ALA A 118 19.16 -10.58 14.50
CA ALA A 118 20.60 -10.82 14.61
C ALA A 118 21.17 -11.71 13.50
N THR A 119 20.31 -12.41 12.77
CA THR A 119 20.66 -13.26 11.61
C THR A 119 20.48 -12.55 10.26
N LEU A 120 19.98 -11.31 10.22
CA LEU A 120 19.85 -10.51 9.00
C LEU A 120 21.13 -9.69 8.73
N PRO A 121 21.63 -9.62 7.47
CA PRO A 121 21.20 -10.40 6.32
C PRO A 121 21.86 -11.78 6.35
N PHE A 122 21.16 -12.84 5.89
CA PHE A 122 21.80 -14.11 5.60
C PHE A 122 23.01 -13.85 4.69
N THR A 123 24.20 -13.94 5.28
CA THR A 123 25.50 -13.85 4.61
C THR A 123 25.62 -14.88 3.51
#